data_AF-A0A3B1CIM2-F1
#
_entry.id   AF-A0A3B1CIM2-F1
#
_cell.length_a   1.000
_cell.length_b   1.000
_cell.length_c   1.000
_cell.angle_alpha   90.00
_cell.angle_beta   90.00
_cell.angle_gamma   90.00
#
_symmetry.space_group_name_H-M   'P 1'
#
loop_
_entity.id
_entity.type
_entity.pdbx_description
1 polymer ?
#
loop_
_entity_poly.entity_id
_entity_poly.type
_entity_poly.pdbx_seq_one_letter_code
_entity_poly.pdbx_strand_id
1 'polypeptide(L)'
;MASYLDIKIRDLWAGILTNIFIFAFFFSLFGFSESVLATHEADHRYLVSGYVRDGVGVAIEDATVHLEHKGGEKKKVNTNGSGYYEILFHLHNDNLGDEIIVRYKDVEKKIKVFFDAEDAVSTRSDAVDFGADAKETEGWVYLTSVSFFLVFVAFYIAVKKMKKKKKAITRKEKRSRKQK
;
A
#
# COMPACT_ATOMS: atom_id res chain seq x y z
N MET A 1 -38.53 -48.13 47.15
CA MET A 1 -39.40 -47.05 46.64
C MET A 1 -38.83 -45.66 46.95
N ALA A 2 -37.51 -45.45 46.84
CA ALA A 2 -36.88 -44.14 47.14
C ALA A 2 -35.53 -44.00 46.40
N SER A 3 -35.48 -44.31 45.10
CA SER A 3 -34.21 -44.29 44.34
C SER A 3 -34.31 -43.63 42.96
N TYR A 4 -35.45 -42.99 42.64
CA TYR A 4 -35.66 -42.39 41.32
C TYR A 4 -35.88 -40.86 41.35
N LEU A 5 -35.98 -40.26 42.54
CA LEU A 5 -36.19 -38.81 42.69
C LEU A 5 -34.89 -38.03 42.97
N ASP A 6 -33.81 -38.69 43.41
CA ASP A 6 -32.56 -38.01 43.79
C ASP A 6 -31.61 -37.69 42.63
N ILE A 7 -31.78 -38.36 41.48
CA ILE A 7 -30.87 -38.18 40.34
C ILE A 7 -31.18 -36.88 39.59
N LYS A 8 -32.44 -36.44 39.55
CA LYS A 8 -32.85 -35.27 38.76
C LYS A 8 -32.51 -33.91 39.38
N ILE A 9 -32.23 -33.84 40.68
CA ILE A 9 -31.94 -32.57 41.37
C ILE A 9 -30.44 -32.26 41.34
N ARG A 10 -29.57 -33.27 41.30
CA ARG A 10 -28.11 -33.07 41.23
C ARG A 10 -27.62 -32.56 39.87
N ASP A 11 -28.31 -32.91 38.79
CA ASP A 11 -27.92 -32.47 37.44
C ASP A 11 -28.37 -31.03 37.11
N LEU A 12 -29.30 -30.47 37.88
CA LEU A 12 -29.76 -29.08 37.67
C LEU A 12 -28.82 -28.03 38.27
N TRP A 13 -27.96 -28.40 39.22
CA TRP A 13 -27.02 -27.47 39.88
C TRP A 13 -25.60 -27.51 39.28
N ALA A 14 -25.24 -28.55 38.52
CA ALA A 14 -23.93 -28.66 37.88
C ALA A 14 -23.77 -27.78 36.62
N GLY A 15 -24.88 -27.38 35.98
CA GLY A 15 -24.87 -26.54 34.77
C GLY A 15 -24.81 -25.02 35.03
N ILE A 16 -25.08 -24.56 36.25
CA ILE A 16 -25.12 -23.12 36.58
C ILE A 16 -23.79 -22.63 37.18
N LEU A 17 -23.00 -23.51 37.81
CA LEU A 17 -21.73 -23.13 38.42
C LEU A 17 -20.52 -23.23 37.49
N THR A 18 -20.64 -23.88 36.33
CA THR A 18 -19.55 -23.97 35.34
C THR A 18 -19.48 -22.76 34.40
N ASN A 19 -20.55 -21.96 34.29
CA ASN A 19 -20.59 -20.79 33.40
C ASN A 19 -20.07 -19.49 34.03
N ILE A 20 -19.93 -19.42 35.35
CA ILE A 20 -19.45 -18.19 36.03
C ILE A 20 -17.92 -18.10 36.02
N PHE A 21 -17.21 -19.23 36.02
CA PHE A 21 -15.74 -19.23 36.03
C PHE A 21 -15.10 -18.97 34.65
N ILE A 22 -15.78 -19.27 33.55
CA ILE A 22 -15.24 -19.06 32.19
C ILE A 22 -15.40 -17.59 31.74
N PHE A 23 -16.43 -16.89 32.23
CA PHE A 23 -16.66 -15.48 31.88
C PHE A 23 -15.68 -14.51 32.56
N ALA A 24 -15.23 -14.82 33.79
CA ALA A 24 -14.26 -13.99 34.51
C ALA A 24 -12.82 -14.13 33.98
N PHE A 25 -12.48 -15.25 33.34
CA PHE A 25 -11.13 -15.46 32.79
C PHE A 25 -10.93 -14.77 31.43
N PHE A 26 -12.00 -14.59 30.64
CA PHE A 26 -11.91 -13.90 29.34
C PHE A 26 -11.99 -12.36 29.45
N PHE A 27 -12.55 -11.82 30.54
CA PHE A 27 -12.61 -10.36 30.75
C PHE A 27 -11.30 -9.76 31.28
N SER A 28 -10.41 -10.59 31.84
CA SER A 28 -9.08 -10.20 32.34
C SER A 28 -8.03 -9.98 31.22
N LEU A 29 -8.29 -10.49 30.01
CA LEU A 29 -7.37 -10.35 28.86
C LEU A 29 -7.62 -9.09 28.02
N PHE A 30 -8.69 -8.34 28.28
CA PHE A 30 -8.81 -6.95 27.82
C PHE A 30 -8.11 -6.04 28.82
N GLY A 31 -6.81 -6.28 29.00
CA GLY A 31 -5.93 -5.32 29.65
C GLY A 31 -6.11 -3.98 28.96
N PHE A 32 -6.41 -2.96 29.76
CA PHE A 32 -6.34 -1.57 29.33
C PHE A 32 -5.01 -1.38 28.60
N SER A 33 -5.08 -1.20 27.29
CA SER A 33 -3.96 -0.66 26.53
C SER A 33 -3.83 0.78 26.99
N GLU A 34 -3.08 1.01 28.07
CA GLU A 34 -2.54 2.32 28.34
C GLU A 34 -1.70 2.68 27.11
N SER A 35 -2.27 3.50 26.23
CA SER A 35 -1.52 4.16 25.18
C SER A 35 -0.50 5.04 25.90
N VAL A 36 0.71 4.51 26.06
CA VAL A 36 1.87 5.27 26.52
C VAL A 36 2.01 6.41 25.52
N LEU A 37 1.60 7.59 25.95
CA LEU A 37 1.68 8.82 25.18
C LEU A 37 3.17 9.18 25.17
N ALA A 38 3.89 8.65 24.19
CA ALA A 38 5.29 8.99 23.98
C ALA A 38 5.36 10.51 23.77
N THR A 39 5.90 11.21 24.76
CA THR A 39 6.13 12.66 24.70
C THR A 39 7.30 12.88 23.76
N HIS A 40 7.06 12.81 22.45
CA HIS A 40 8.08 13.09 21.46
C HIS A 40 8.35 14.60 21.46
N GLU A 41 9.64 14.95 21.44
CA GLU A 41 10.11 16.30 21.16
C GLU A 41 9.51 16.76 19.82
N ALA A 42 9.13 18.04 19.72
CA ALA A 42 8.49 18.60 18.54
C ALA A 42 9.32 18.25 17.28
N ASP A 43 8.66 17.68 16.27
CA ASP A 43 9.37 17.31 15.05
C ASP A 43 9.82 18.57 14.31
N HIS A 44 11.11 18.92 14.45
CA HIS A 44 11.72 20.05 13.74
C HIS A 44 12.01 19.73 12.27
N ARG A 45 11.62 18.56 11.77
CA ARG A 45 11.86 18.14 10.39
C ARG A 45 10.68 18.57 9.54
N TYR A 46 10.96 19.42 8.57
CA TYR A 46 10.00 19.86 7.57
C TYR A 46 10.33 19.23 6.22
N LEU A 47 9.44 18.37 5.72
CA LEU A 47 9.65 17.61 4.49
C LEU A 47 9.06 18.36 3.29
N VAL A 48 9.88 18.68 2.29
CA VAL A 48 9.40 19.14 0.99
C VAL A 48 9.62 18.03 -0.03
N SER A 49 8.55 17.57 -0.65
CA SER A 49 8.61 16.49 -1.65
C SER A 49 7.84 16.86 -2.90
N GLY A 50 7.98 16.04 -3.94
CA GLY A 50 7.23 16.23 -5.18
C GLY A 50 7.76 15.39 -6.33
N TYR A 51 7.13 15.55 -7.49
CA TYR A 51 7.50 14.88 -8.72
C TYR A 51 7.96 15.88 -9.78
N VAL A 52 8.98 15.51 -10.55
CA VAL A 52 9.37 16.20 -11.78
C VAL A 52 8.97 15.34 -12.97
N ARG A 53 8.11 15.91 -13.81
CA ARG A 53 7.58 15.28 -15.01
C ARG A 53 7.83 16.17 -16.23
N ASP A 54 7.79 15.56 -17.42
CA ASP A 54 7.83 16.29 -18.68
C ASP A 54 6.46 16.90 -19.04
N GLY A 55 6.37 17.51 -20.22
CA GLY A 55 5.13 18.13 -20.71
C GLY A 55 4.00 17.15 -21.04
N VAL A 56 4.24 15.84 -21.00
CA VAL A 56 3.26 14.78 -21.26
C VAL A 56 3.03 13.87 -20.04
N GLY A 57 3.55 14.25 -18.87
CA GLY A 57 3.29 13.57 -17.59
C GLY A 57 4.19 12.37 -17.33
N VAL A 58 5.28 12.22 -18.09
CA VAL A 58 6.29 11.17 -17.89
C VAL A 58 7.31 11.63 -16.85
N ALA A 59 7.62 10.76 -15.89
CA ALA A 59 8.62 11.01 -14.86
C ALA A 59 10.02 11.27 -15.45
N ILE A 60 10.72 12.27 -14.92
CA ILE A 60 12.11 12.59 -15.29
C ILE A 60 13.04 12.14 -14.16
N GLU A 61 13.86 11.13 -14.42
CA GLU A 61 14.92 10.67 -13.52
C GLU A 61 16.12 11.62 -13.52
N ASP A 62 16.84 11.68 -12.39
CA ASP A 62 18.07 12.46 -12.18
C ASP A 62 17.91 13.97 -12.46
N ALA A 63 16.67 14.46 -12.35
CA ALA A 63 16.35 15.87 -12.45
C ALA A 63 16.80 16.59 -11.17
N THR A 64 17.71 17.55 -11.31
CA THR A 64 18.14 18.40 -10.20
C THR A 64 17.04 19.40 -9.83
N VAL A 65 16.59 19.35 -8.57
CA VAL A 65 15.73 20.34 -7.93
C VAL A 65 16.53 21.11 -6.88
N HIS A 66 16.38 22.43 -6.87
CA HIS A 66 17.00 23.34 -5.92
C HIS A 66 15.97 23.89 -4.96
N LEU A 67 16.28 23.89 -3.67
CA LEU A 67 15.40 24.42 -2.63
C LEU A 67 16.17 25.45 -1.80
N GLU A 68 15.55 26.60 -1.56
CA GLU A 68 16.13 27.69 -0.78
C GLU A 68 15.11 28.19 0.24
N HIS A 69 15.44 28.01 1.51
CA HIS A 69 14.67 28.59 2.61
C HIS A 69 15.05 30.06 2.80
N LYS A 70 14.09 30.91 3.16
CA LYS A 70 14.29 32.34 3.46
C LYS A 70 15.39 32.60 4.48
N GLY A 71 15.62 31.69 5.42
CA GLY A 71 16.74 31.74 6.38
C GLY A 71 18.14 31.51 5.78
N GLY A 72 18.25 31.32 4.46
CA GLY A 72 19.52 31.16 3.73
C GLY A 72 19.97 29.72 3.52
N GLU A 73 19.26 28.73 4.07
CA GLU A 73 19.56 27.32 3.84
C GLU A 73 19.25 26.94 2.38
N LYS A 74 20.26 26.43 1.67
CA LYS A 74 20.16 25.99 0.28
C LYS A 74 20.43 24.52 0.20
N LYS A 75 19.56 23.80 -0.50
CA LYS A 75 19.70 22.37 -0.74
C LYS A 75 19.47 22.03 -2.19
N LYS A 76 19.98 20.87 -2.60
CA LYS A 76 19.87 20.32 -3.94
C LYS A 76 19.60 18.82 -3.82
N VAL A 77 18.66 18.31 -4.61
CA VAL A 77 18.34 16.87 -4.69
C VAL A 77 18.08 16.50 -6.14
N ASN A 78 18.45 15.27 -6.51
CA ASN A 78 18.11 14.71 -7.81
C ASN A 78 16.91 13.77 -7.64
N THR A 79 16.01 13.76 -8.63
CA THR A 79 14.90 12.83 -8.63
C THR A 79 15.36 11.39 -8.83
N ASN A 80 14.61 10.45 -8.25
CA ASN A 80 14.80 9.02 -8.51
C ASN A 80 14.16 8.58 -9.84
N GLY A 81 14.19 7.28 -10.14
CA GLY A 81 13.61 6.71 -11.36
C GLY A 81 12.11 6.91 -11.57
N SER A 82 11.34 7.28 -10.54
CA SER A 82 9.92 7.66 -10.68
C SER A 82 9.72 9.18 -10.80
N GLY A 83 10.80 9.93 -10.93
CA GLY A 83 10.77 11.40 -10.97
C GLY A 83 10.48 12.03 -9.60
N TYR A 84 10.47 11.24 -8.52
CA TYR A 84 10.21 11.72 -7.18
C TYR A 84 11.46 12.31 -6.55
N TYR A 85 11.30 13.42 -5.84
CA TYR A 85 12.32 13.98 -4.95
C TYR A 85 11.72 14.25 -3.57
N GLU A 86 12.58 14.22 -2.56
CA GLU A 86 12.24 14.65 -1.21
C GLU A 86 13.44 15.29 -0.55
N ILE A 87 13.16 16.27 0.32
CA ILE A 87 14.19 16.90 1.09
C ILE A 87 13.69 17.37 2.44
N LEU A 88 14.59 17.33 3.40
CA LEU A 88 14.29 17.65 4.79
C LEU A 88 14.99 18.93 5.20
N PHE A 89 14.21 19.88 5.70
CA PHE A 89 14.67 21.09 6.38
C PHE A 89 14.53 20.92 7.89
N HIS A 90 15.44 21.54 8.65
CA HIS A 90 15.33 21.60 10.10
C HIS A 90 14.74 22.97 10.45
N LEU A 91 13.42 23.04 10.61
CA LEU A 91 12.68 24.27 10.87
C LEU A 91 12.14 24.27 12.30
N HIS A 92 12.37 25.37 13.00
CA HIS A 92 11.80 25.62 14.32
C HIS A 92 10.38 26.16 14.20
N ASN A 93 9.63 26.18 15.31
CA ASN A 93 8.26 26.71 15.33
C ASN A 93 8.19 28.18 14.88
N ASP A 94 9.24 28.97 15.15
CA ASP A 94 9.35 30.37 14.74
C ASP A 94 9.50 30.56 13.23
N ASN A 95 9.78 29.49 12.47
CA ASN A 95 9.83 29.51 11.01
C ASN A 95 8.44 29.33 10.36
N LEU A 96 7.37 29.23 11.15
CA LEU A 96 6.01 29.19 10.62
C LEU A 96 5.74 30.44 9.77
N GLY A 97 5.32 30.23 8.52
CA GLY A 97 5.07 31.27 7.54
C GLY A 97 6.30 31.73 6.75
N ASP A 98 7.49 31.21 7.03
CA ASP A 98 8.66 31.44 6.17
C ASP A 98 8.45 30.86 4.76
N GLU A 99 9.15 31.42 3.78
CA GLU A 99 9.06 30.98 2.39
C GLU A 99 10.18 29.99 2.07
N ILE A 100 9.81 28.92 1.35
CA ILE A 100 10.75 28.04 0.66
C ILE A 100 10.54 28.22 -0.84
N ILE A 101 11.63 28.54 -1.52
CA ILE A 101 11.69 28.66 -2.96
C ILE A 101 12.16 27.33 -3.53
N VAL A 102 11.33 26.69 -4.34
CA VAL A 102 11.62 25.43 -5.04
C VAL A 102 11.82 25.73 -6.52
N ARG A 103 12.95 25.32 -7.08
CA ARG A 103 13.36 25.60 -8.45
C ARG A 103 13.71 24.33 -9.21
N TYR A 104 13.17 24.24 -10.41
CA TYR A 104 13.55 23.24 -11.42
C TYR A 104 13.67 23.94 -12.77
N LYS A 105 14.87 23.91 -13.37
CA LYS A 105 15.21 24.70 -14.58
C LYS A 105 14.86 26.18 -14.38
N ASP A 106 14.09 26.75 -15.30
CA ASP A 106 13.66 28.15 -15.29
C ASP A 106 12.33 28.38 -14.54
N VAL A 107 11.78 27.33 -13.90
CA VAL A 107 10.52 27.40 -13.15
C VAL A 107 10.82 27.52 -11.67
N GLU A 108 10.27 28.56 -11.06
CA GLU A 108 10.31 28.81 -9.62
C GLU A 108 8.91 28.70 -9.03
N LYS A 109 8.77 27.96 -7.93
CA LYS A 109 7.57 27.89 -7.10
C LYS A 109 7.91 28.29 -5.68
N LYS A 110 7.02 29.06 -5.05
CA LYS A 110 7.17 29.48 -3.66
C LYS A 110 6.10 28.81 -2.83
N ILE A 111 6.52 28.17 -1.74
CA ILE A 111 5.62 27.63 -0.72
C ILE A 111 5.84 28.37 0.59
N LYS A 112 4.77 28.51 1.37
CA LYS A 112 4.84 29.05 2.72
C LYS A 112 4.82 27.88 3.68
N VAL A 113 5.82 27.82 4.53
CA VAL A 113 5.92 26.84 5.60
C VAL A 113 4.68 26.94 6.47
N PHE A 114 3.87 25.89 6.49
CA PHE A 114 2.67 25.81 7.30
C PHE A 114 2.61 24.48 8.03
N PHE A 115 2.47 24.54 9.34
CA PHE A 115 2.28 23.40 10.23
C PHE A 115 1.67 23.87 11.54
N ASP A 116 1.07 22.97 12.30
CA ASP A 116 0.64 23.26 13.67
C ASP A 116 1.84 23.09 14.62
N ALA A 117 2.19 24.16 15.33
CA ALA A 117 3.32 24.18 16.26
C ALA A 117 3.04 23.40 17.55
N GLU A 118 1.76 23.21 17.88
CA GLU A 118 1.31 22.43 19.05
C GLU A 118 1.16 20.93 18.73
N ASP A 119 1.10 20.58 17.44
CA ASP A 119 1.06 19.19 16.98
C ASP A 119 2.48 18.61 16.84
N ALA A 120 2.82 17.71 17.76
CA ALA A 120 4.07 16.95 17.74
C ALA A 120 3.94 15.58 17.06
N VAL A 121 2.74 15.21 16.58
CA VAL A 121 2.45 13.88 16.04
C VAL A 121 2.45 13.89 14.51
N SER A 122 1.88 14.92 13.89
CA SER A 122 1.83 14.98 12.42
C SER A 122 3.18 15.34 11.80
N THR A 123 3.47 14.71 10.64
CA THR A 123 4.64 15.07 9.84
C THR A 123 4.40 16.43 9.19
N ARG A 124 5.32 17.37 9.43
CA ARG A 124 5.31 18.69 8.80
C ARG A 124 5.83 18.55 7.38
N SER A 125 4.98 18.82 6.38
CA SER A 125 5.36 18.62 4.99
C SER A 125 4.60 19.50 4.01
N ASP A 126 5.19 19.69 2.83
CA ASP A 126 4.57 20.31 1.67
C ASP A 126 4.97 19.57 0.38
N ALA A 127 4.05 19.54 -0.58
CA ALA A 127 4.25 18.89 -1.87
C ALA A 127 4.32 19.92 -3.02
N VAL A 128 5.36 19.82 -3.85
CA VAL A 128 5.59 20.72 -4.99
C VAL A 128 5.95 19.92 -6.24
N ASP A 129 5.00 19.77 -7.14
CA ASP A 129 5.24 19.07 -8.41
C ASP A 129 5.71 20.04 -9.51
N PHE A 130 6.48 19.53 -10.48
CA PHE A 130 6.86 20.23 -11.71
C PHE A 130 6.47 19.41 -12.94
N GLY A 131 6.04 20.09 -14.01
CA GLY A 131 5.60 19.44 -15.24
C GLY A 131 4.09 19.22 -15.30
N ALA A 132 3.66 18.34 -16.20
CA ALA A 132 2.26 17.94 -16.33
C ALA A 132 1.87 16.90 -15.24
N ASP A 133 0.57 16.72 -15.03
CA ASP A 133 0.04 15.70 -14.13
C ASP A 133 0.47 14.29 -14.55
N ALA A 134 0.48 13.35 -13.60
CA ALA A 134 0.84 11.97 -13.88
C ALA A 134 -0.07 11.41 -14.98
N LYS A 135 0.52 10.84 -16.03
CA LYS A 135 -0.27 10.08 -17.00
C LYS A 135 -0.75 8.80 -16.31
N GLU A 136 -2.06 8.70 -16.07
CA GLU A 136 -2.62 7.45 -15.57
C GLU A 136 -2.35 6.33 -16.58
N THR A 137 -1.52 5.38 -16.20
CA THR A 137 -1.44 4.12 -16.92
C THR A 137 -2.73 3.37 -16.61
N GLU A 138 -3.63 3.26 -17.58
CA GLU A 138 -4.88 2.53 -17.43
C GLU A 138 -4.60 1.09 -16.96
N GLY A 139 -4.81 0.82 -15.67
CA GLY A 139 -4.55 -0.50 -15.08
C GLY A 139 -5.32 -1.64 -15.77
N TRP A 140 -6.40 -1.29 -16.47
CA TRP A 140 -7.18 -2.21 -17.29
C TRP A 140 -6.41 -2.79 -18.48
N VAL A 141 -5.41 -2.08 -19.01
CA VAL A 141 -4.52 -2.56 -20.08
C VAL A 141 -3.66 -3.74 -19.59
N TYR A 142 -3.25 -3.73 -18.32
CA TYR A 142 -2.51 -4.85 -17.73
C TYR A 142 -3.43 -6.06 -17.47
N LEU A 143 -4.64 -5.82 -16.96
CA LEU A 143 -5.62 -6.90 -16.74
C LEU A 143 -6.05 -7.57 -18.04
N THR A 144 -6.24 -6.80 -19.11
CA THR A 144 -6.60 -7.34 -20.43
C THR A 144 -5.47 -8.11 -21.07
N SER A 145 -4.25 -7.59 -21.05
CA SER A 145 -3.08 -8.27 -21.64
C SER A 145 -2.79 -9.62 -20.98
N VAL A 146 -2.84 -9.69 -19.64
CA VAL A 146 -2.69 -10.96 -18.90
C VAL A 146 -3.83 -11.93 -19.24
N SER A 147 -5.07 -11.44 -19.31
CA SER A 147 -6.25 -12.25 -19.64
C SER A 147 -6.15 -12.84 -21.05
N PHE A 148 -5.74 -12.05 -22.04
CA PHE A 148 -5.53 -12.52 -23.42
C PHE A 148 -4.46 -13.60 -23.51
N PHE A 149 -3.36 -13.44 -22.76
CA PHE A 149 -2.29 -14.43 -22.73
C PHE A 149 -2.76 -15.78 -22.18
N LEU A 150 -3.55 -15.78 -21.09
CA LEU A 150 -4.10 -17.02 -20.52
C LEU A 150 -5.06 -17.74 -21.48
N VAL A 151 -5.94 -16.98 -22.15
CA VAL A 151 -6.84 -17.54 -23.18
C VAL A 151 -6.03 -18.15 -24.33
N PHE A 152 -4.96 -17.48 -24.76
CA PHE A 152 -4.10 -17.97 -25.84
C PHE A 152 -3.38 -19.28 -25.45
N VAL A 153 -2.85 -19.37 -24.23
CA VAL A 153 -2.20 -20.59 -23.71
C VAL A 153 -3.21 -21.74 -23.60
N ALA A 154 -4.41 -21.49 -23.07
CA ALA A 154 -5.46 -22.50 -22.97
C ALA A 154 -5.89 -23.01 -24.36
N PHE A 155 -6.07 -22.09 -25.32
CA PHE A 155 -6.38 -22.43 -26.71
C PHE A 155 -5.28 -23.28 -27.35
N TYR A 156 -4.01 -22.91 -27.17
CA TYR A 156 -2.86 -23.66 -27.67
C TYR A 156 -2.82 -25.10 -27.12
N ILE A 157 -3.03 -25.27 -25.80
CA ILE A 157 -3.09 -26.59 -25.15
C ILE A 157 -4.26 -27.43 -25.70
N ALA A 158 -5.44 -26.83 -25.87
CA ALA A 158 -6.62 -27.50 -26.42
C ALA A 158 -6.36 -28.00 -27.84
N VAL A 159 -5.79 -27.16 -28.72
CA VAL A 159 -5.42 -27.54 -30.10
C VAL A 159 -4.40 -28.69 -30.10
N LYS A 160 -3.39 -28.65 -29.21
CA LYS A 160 -2.38 -29.73 -29.11
C LYS A 160 -3.01 -31.05 -28.66
N LYS A 161 -3.92 -31.04 -27.67
CA LYS A 161 -4.67 -32.23 -27.23
C LYS A 161 -5.56 -32.78 -28.34
N MET A 162 -6.28 -31.93 -29.08
CA MET A 162 -7.10 -32.36 -30.22
C MET A 162 -6.28 -33.01 -31.33
N LYS A 163 -5.14 -32.42 -31.70
CA LYS A 163 -4.20 -33.01 -32.69
C LYS A 163 -3.69 -34.38 -32.24
N LYS A 164 -3.37 -34.56 -30.95
CA LYS A 164 -2.98 -35.88 -30.39
C LYS A 164 -4.11 -36.91 -30.47
N LYS A 165 -5.34 -36.54 -30.08
CA LYS A 165 -6.51 -37.43 -30.17
C LYS A 165 -6.81 -37.88 -31.61
N LYS A 166 -6.83 -36.95 -32.58
CA LYS A 166 -7.04 -37.29 -34.00
C LYS A 166 -6.00 -38.30 -34.51
N LYS A 167 -4.71 -38.09 -34.22
CA LYS A 167 -3.64 -39.05 -34.59
C LYS A 167 -3.83 -40.43 -33.96
N ALA A 168 -4.32 -40.51 -32.73
CA ALA A 168 -4.57 -41.78 -32.05
C ALA A 168 -5.75 -42.56 -32.66
N ILE A 169 -6.82 -41.87 -33.04
CA ILE A 169 -8.00 -42.46 -33.70
C ILE A 169 -7.62 -43.01 -35.08
N THR A 170 -6.95 -42.21 -35.93
CA THR A 170 -6.52 -42.66 -37.26
C THR A 170 -5.55 -43.85 -37.20
N ARG A 171 -4.68 -43.91 -36.17
CA ARG A 171 -3.80 -45.07 -35.95
C ARG A 171 -4.58 -46.34 -35.56
N LYS A 172 -5.64 -46.22 -34.75
CA LYS A 172 -6.51 -47.35 -34.38
C LYS A 172 -7.29 -47.86 -35.59
N GLU A 173 -7.88 -46.97 -36.39
CA GLU A 173 -8.58 -47.36 -37.63
C GLU A 173 -7.65 -48.09 -38.61
N LYS A 174 -6.45 -47.58 -38.86
CA LYS A 174 -5.46 -48.23 -39.73
C LYS A 174 -5.03 -49.63 -39.23
N ARG A 175 -4.96 -49.85 -37.92
CA ARG A 175 -4.66 -51.17 -37.34
C ARG A 175 -5.84 -52.14 -37.50
N SER A 176 -7.07 -51.68 -37.28
CA SER A 176 -8.28 -52.51 -37.43
C SER A 176 -8.52 -52.96 -38.89
N ARG A 177 -8.18 -52.13 -39.88
CA ARG A 177 -8.28 -52.48 -41.31
C ARG A 177 -7.20 -53.45 -41.80
N LYS A 178 -6.09 -53.63 -41.06
CA LYS A 178 -5.02 -54.57 -41.40
C LYS A 178 -5.25 -55.99 -40.85
N GLN A 179 -6.22 -56.15 -39.95
CA GLN A 179 -6.57 -57.42 -39.31
C GLN A 179 -7.81 -58.10 -39.93
N LYS A 180 -8.44 -57.46 -40.92
CA LYS A 180 -9.45 -58.06 -41.80
C LYS A 180 -8.81 -58.38 -43.14
#